data_AF-A0A7S3J0Z9-F1
#
_entry.id   AF-A0A7S3J0Z9-F1
#
_cell.length_a   1.000
_cell.length_b   1.000
_cell.length_c   1.000
_cell.angle_alpha   90.00
_cell.angle_beta   90.00
_cell.angle_gamma   90.00
#
_symmetry.space_group_name_H-M   'P 1'
#
loop_
_entity.id
_entity.type
_entity.pdbx_description
1 polymer ?
#
loop_
_entity_poly.entity_id
_entity_poly.type
_entity_poly.pdbx_seq_one_letter_code
_entity_poly.pdbx_strand_id
1 'polypeptide(L)'
;EIEVNTNEEIGTNWTETVETFDELDLKKDLLRGIYGYGFDKPSSIQQRAILPIQKGRDVIAQAQSGSGKTGTFVIGSLQVIDLSKLEVQALILAPTRELAQQIYNVYAFIGEHLK
;
A
#
# COMPACT_ATOMS: atom_id res chain seq x y z
N GLU A 1 23.18 -9.68 25.26
CA GLU A 1 22.43 -8.75 24.41
C GLU A 1 22.88 -8.93 22.98
N ILE A 2 21.94 -9.16 22.06
CA ILE A 2 22.21 -9.07 20.63
C ILE A 2 21.92 -7.62 20.27
N GLU A 3 22.97 -6.83 20.06
CA GLU A 3 22.84 -5.49 19.49
C GLU A 3 22.41 -5.64 18.02
N VAL A 4 21.12 -5.41 17.76
CA VAL A 4 20.63 -5.27 16.39
C VAL A 4 21.12 -3.91 15.89
N ASN A 5 22.09 -3.92 14.99
CA ASN A 5 22.62 -2.72 14.36
C ASN A 5 21.56 -2.14 13.40
N THR A 6 20.84 -1.11 13.82
CA THR A 6 19.68 -0.52 13.11
C THR A 6 20.06 0.49 12.02
N ASN A 7 21.35 0.66 11.72
CA ASN A 7 21.85 1.73 10.84
C ASN A 7 22.24 1.27 9.43
N GLU A 8 21.92 0.05 9.03
CA GLU A 8 22.06 -0.35 7.62
C GLU A 8 20.87 0.21 6.82
N GLU A 9 21.13 1.18 5.93
CA GLU A 9 20.16 1.58 4.92
C GLU A 9 19.86 0.37 4.02
N ILE A 10 18.62 -0.11 4.06
CA ILE A 10 18.20 -1.22 3.20
C ILE A 10 18.25 -0.75 1.75
N GLY A 11 19.19 -1.28 0.97
CA GLY A 11 19.25 -1.05 -0.47
C GLY A 11 18.05 -1.67 -1.20
N THR A 12 17.59 -1.02 -2.28
CA THR A 12 16.50 -1.58 -3.10
C THR A 12 17.03 -2.67 -4.03
N ASN A 13 16.38 -3.84 -4.04
CA ASN A 13 16.56 -4.88 -5.05
C ASN A 13 15.46 -4.85 -6.13
N TRP A 14 14.60 -3.83 -6.09
CA TRP A 14 13.51 -3.59 -7.03
C TRP A 14 13.81 -2.34 -7.86
N THR A 15 13.74 -2.47 -9.19
CA THR A 15 14.13 -1.42 -10.13
C THR A 15 12.96 -0.83 -10.92
N GLU A 16 11.81 -1.51 -10.97
CA GLU A 16 10.63 -0.99 -11.67
C GLU A 16 10.00 0.16 -10.85
N THR A 17 9.68 1.26 -11.53
CA THR A 17 8.96 2.40 -10.97
C THR A 17 7.84 2.82 -11.91
N VAL A 18 6.76 3.35 -11.34
CA VAL A 18 5.68 3.98 -12.10
C VAL A 18 5.62 5.47 -11.79
N GLU A 19 5.21 6.29 -12.74
CA GLU A 19 5.05 7.74 -12.55
C GLU A 19 3.60 8.14 -12.26
N THR A 20 2.64 7.30 -12.62
CA THR A 20 1.20 7.51 -12.45
C THR A 20 0.51 6.28 -11.88
N PHE A 21 -0.67 6.45 -11.28
CA PHE A 21 -1.48 5.30 -10.82
C PHE A 21 -2.08 4.50 -11.99
N ASP A 22 -2.29 5.14 -13.14
CA ASP A 22 -2.80 4.50 -14.36
C ASP A 22 -1.86 3.41 -14.91
N GLU A 23 -0.54 3.55 -14.69
CA GLU A 23 0.49 2.59 -15.12
C GLU A 23 0.46 1.26 -14.35
N LEU A 24 -0.25 1.19 -13.22
CA LEU A 24 -0.29 0.02 -12.34
C LEU A 24 -1.35 -1.02 -12.74
N ASP A 25 -2.13 -0.77 -13.79
CA ASP A 25 -3.23 -1.65 -14.23
C ASP A 25 -4.18 -2.04 -13.08
N LEU A 26 -4.57 -1.04 -12.29
CA LEU A 26 -5.45 -1.21 -11.13
C LEU A 26 -6.90 -1.41 -11.57
N LYS A 27 -7.69 -2.09 -10.72
CA LYS A 27 -9.16 -2.13 -10.89
C LYS A 27 -9.70 -0.70 -11.05
N LYS A 28 -10.55 -0.46 -12.05
CA LYS A 28 -11.07 0.89 -12.35
C LYS A 28 -11.74 1.57 -11.15
N ASP A 29 -12.49 0.79 -10.37
CA ASP A 29 -13.14 1.28 -9.15
C ASP A 29 -12.14 1.61 -8.03
N LEU A 30 -11.05 0.86 -7.93
CA LEU A 30 -9.95 1.18 -7.01
C LEU A 30 -9.26 2.49 -7.43
N LEU A 31 -8.98 2.64 -8.72
CA LEU A 31 -8.36 3.85 -9.26
C LEU A 31 -9.21 5.09 -8.98
N ARG A 32 -10.54 4.96 -9.11
CA ARG A 32 -11.48 6.02 -8.72
C ARG A 32 -11.36 6.38 -7.23
N GLY A 33 -11.26 5.38 -6.35
CA GLY A 33 -11.10 5.61 -4.90
C GLY A 33 -9.78 6.30 -4.55
N ILE A 34 -8.69 5.94 -5.25
CA ILE A 34 -7.36 6.59 -5.10
C ILE A 34 -7.44 8.08 -5.40
N TYR A 35 -7.97 8.45 -6.57
CA TYR A 35 -8.11 9.86 -6.95
C TYR A 35 -9.13 10.60 -6.08
N GLY A 36 -10.23 9.94 -5.70
CA GLY A 36 -11.23 10.50 -4.79
C GLY A 36 -10.67 10.82 -3.40
N TYR A 37 -9.70 10.04 -2.93
CA TYR A 37 -9.01 10.29 -1.64
C TYR A 37 -8.07 11.51 -1.72
N GLY A 38 -7.73 11.96 -2.93
CA GLY A 38 -6.82 13.08 -3.18
C GLY A 38 -5.40 12.66 -3.52
N PHE A 39 -5.15 11.38 -3.83
CA PHE A 39 -3.87 10.96 -4.40
C PHE A 39 -3.83 11.28 -5.90
N ASP A 40 -3.13 12.34 -6.26
CA ASP A 40 -2.93 12.76 -7.66
C ASP A 40 -1.76 12.00 -8.31
N LYS A 41 -0.58 12.03 -7.67
CA LYS A 41 0.61 11.30 -8.10
C LYS A 41 1.14 10.36 -7.03
N PRO A 42 1.66 9.19 -7.41
CA PRO A 42 2.27 8.28 -6.45
C PRO A 42 3.51 8.91 -5.82
N SER A 43 3.60 8.83 -4.48
CA SER A 43 4.82 9.20 -3.75
C SER A 43 5.98 8.23 -4.04
N SER A 44 7.22 8.61 -3.72
CA SER A 44 8.41 7.80 -4.04
C SER A 44 8.33 6.34 -3.57
N ILE A 45 7.67 6.07 -2.44
CA ILE A 45 7.45 4.71 -1.95
C ILE A 45 6.30 4.01 -2.69
N GLN A 46 5.22 4.72 -3.03
CA GLN A 46 4.11 4.18 -3.80
C GLN A 46 4.56 3.77 -5.22
N GLN A 47 5.38 4.60 -5.87
CA GLN A 47 5.97 4.33 -7.19
C GLN A 47 6.73 3.01 -7.27
N ARG A 48 7.36 2.59 -6.17
CA ARG A 48 8.24 1.40 -6.11
C ARG A 48 7.55 0.19 -5.52
N ALA A 49 6.68 0.37 -4.52
CA ALA A 49 6.23 -0.73 -3.68
C ALA A 49 4.81 -1.23 -3.99
N ILE A 50 3.96 -0.49 -4.71
CA ILE A 50 2.62 -1.00 -5.05
C ILE A 50 2.70 -2.20 -6.00
N LEU A 51 3.50 -2.08 -7.07
CA LEU A 51 3.64 -3.12 -8.09
C LEU A 51 4.16 -4.47 -7.56
N PRO A 52 5.24 -4.54 -6.74
CA PRO A 52 5.67 -5.83 -6.17
C PRO A 52 4.65 -6.43 -5.20
N ILE A 53 3.89 -5.62 -4.45
CA ILE A 53 2.77 -6.12 -3.61
C ILE A 53 1.68 -6.74 -4.48
N GLN A 54 1.27 -6.06 -5.56
CA GLN A 54 0.29 -6.58 -6.52
C GLN A 54 0.76 -7.90 -7.18
N LYS A 55 2.06 -8.05 -7.42
CA LYS A 55 2.69 -9.27 -7.93
C LYS A 55 2.82 -10.38 -6.85
N GLY A 56 2.32 -10.18 -5.63
CA GLY A 56 2.35 -11.15 -4.54
C GLY A 56 3.75 -11.40 -3.96
N ARG A 57 4.67 -10.43 -4.09
CA ARG A 57 6.03 -10.54 -3.53
C ARG A 57 6.05 -10.06 -2.09
N ASP A 58 6.95 -10.63 -1.29
CA ASP A 58 7.31 -10.07 0.01
C ASP A 58 8.09 -8.78 -0.18
N VAL A 59 7.66 -7.71 0.51
CA VAL A 59 8.23 -6.37 0.36
C VAL A 59 8.65 -5.84 1.73
N ILE A 60 9.92 -5.45 1.82
CA ILE A 60 10.44 -4.65 2.93
C ILE A 60 10.54 -3.21 2.44
N ALA A 61 9.78 -2.31 3.06
CA ALA A 61 9.68 -0.91 2.67
C ALA A 61 10.09 0.00 3.84
N GLN A 62 11.24 0.64 3.73
CA GLN A 62 11.71 1.64 4.70
C GLN A 62 11.44 3.04 4.16
N ALA A 63 10.63 3.82 4.86
CA ALA A 63 10.38 5.22 4.51
C ALA A 63 9.97 6.05 5.74
N GLN A 64 10.19 7.36 5.70
CA GLN A 64 9.86 8.29 6.77
C GLN A 64 8.34 8.44 6.99
N SER A 65 7.90 8.95 8.14
CA SER A 65 6.48 9.28 8.36
C SER A 65 5.99 10.29 7.30
N GLY A 66 4.71 10.23 6.93
CA GLY A 66 4.13 11.09 5.89
C GLY A 66 4.51 10.75 4.45
N SER A 67 5.34 9.74 4.19
CA SER A 67 5.77 9.35 2.83
C SER A 67 4.72 8.59 2.00
N GLY A 68 3.52 8.33 2.54
CA GLY A 68 2.46 7.61 1.81
C GLY A 68 2.46 6.09 1.97
N LYS A 69 3.23 5.54 2.92
CA LYS A 69 3.30 4.09 3.22
C LYS A 69 1.93 3.43 3.42
N THR A 70 1.03 4.10 4.14
CA THR A 70 -0.34 3.58 4.36
C THR A 70 -1.08 3.39 3.04
N GLY A 71 -1.03 4.39 2.16
CA GLY A 71 -1.61 4.26 0.82
C GLY A 71 -0.99 3.11 0.02
N THR A 72 0.33 2.90 0.12
CA THR A 72 1.03 1.82 -0.59
C THR A 72 0.44 0.43 -0.31
N PHE A 73 0.36 0.02 0.96
CA PHE A 73 -0.14 -1.33 1.29
C PHE A 73 -1.67 -1.41 1.22
N VAL A 74 -2.40 -0.31 1.42
CA VAL A 74 -3.86 -0.27 1.22
C VAL A 74 -4.20 -0.51 -0.25
N ILE A 75 -3.58 0.23 -1.16
CA ILE A 75 -3.80 0.08 -2.60
C ILE A 75 -3.38 -1.32 -3.06
N GLY A 76 -2.18 -1.77 -2.66
CA GLY A 76 -1.68 -3.09 -3.02
C GLY A 76 -2.59 -4.22 -2.54
N SER A 77 -3.10 -4.14 -1.30
CA SER A 77 -4.01 -5.17 -0.76
C SER A 77 -5.40 -5.14 -1.41
N LEU A 78 -6.02 -3.97 -1.59
CA LEU A 78 -7.33 -3.85 -2.26
C LEU A 78 -7.28 -4.35 -3.72
N GLN A 79 -6.15 -4.17 -4.40
CA GLN A 79 -5.96 -4.66 -5.76
C GLN A 79 -6.03 -6.19 -5.83
N VAL A 80 -5.49 -6.90 -4.84
CA VAL A 80 -5.42 -8.38 -4.85
C VAL A 80 -6.60 -9.09 -4.19
N ILE A 81 -7.46 -8.38 -3.45
CA ILE A 81 -8.66 -8.96 -2.85
C ILE A 81 -9.65 -9.47 -3.90
N ASP A 82 -10.22 -10.64 -3.66
CA ASP A 82 -11.33 -11.24 -4.43
C ASP A 82 -12.67 -10.92 -3.77
N LEU A 83 -13.45 -10.04 -4.39
CA LEU A 83 -14.73 -9.56 -3.84
C LEU A 83 -15.85 -10.61 -3.87
N SER A 84 -15.64 -11.74 -4.58
CA SER A 84 -16.60 -12.84 -4.59
C SER A 84 -16.54 -13.70 -3.30
N LYS A 85 -15.47 -13.57 -2.51
CA LYS A 85 -15.22 -14.37 -1.31
C LYS A 85 -15.45 -13.55 -0.04
N LEU A 86 -16.45 -13.95 0.73
CA LEU A 86 -16.80 -13.32 2.02
C LEU A 86 -15.99 -13.92 3.18
N GLU A 87 -14.67 -13.84 3.08
CA GLU A 87 -13.72 -14.31 4.09
C GLU A 87 -12.59 -13.31 4.31
N VAL A 88 -11.81 -13.49 5.37
CA VAL A 88 -10.65 -12.62 5.65
C VAL A 88 -9.52 -12.96 4.67
N GLN A 89 -9.15 -12.00 3.81
CA GLN A 89 -8.14 -12.18 2.77
C GLN A 89 -6.85 -11.36 3.00
N ALA A 90 -6.91 -10.34 3.86
CA ALA A 90 -5.78 -9.52 4.23
C ALA A 90 -5.83 -9.17 5.72
N LEU A 91 -4.68 -9.20 6.39
CA LEU A 91 -4.52 -8.80 7.78
C LEU A 91 -3.45 -7.70 7.87
N ILE A 92 -3.84 -6.52 8.35
CA ILE A 92 -2.92 -5.41 8.58
C ILE A 92 -2.74 -5.25 10.10
N LEU A 93 -1.50 -5.34 10.57
CA LEU A 93 -1.15 -5.17 11.97
C LEU A 93 -0.63 -3.75 12.20
N ALA A 94 -1.06 -3.14 13.31
CA ALA A 94 -0.61 -1.83 13.74
C ALA A 94 -0.24 -1.87 15.24
N PRO A 95 0.76 -1.07 15.67
CA PRO A 95 1.24 -1.08 17.05
C PRO A 95 0.26 -0.43 18.05
N THR A 96 -0.66 0.42 17.57
CA THR A 96 -1.64 1.09 18.41
C THR A 96 -3.02 1.08 17.76
N ARG A 97 -4.06 1.22 18.60
CA ARG A 97 -5.46 1.20 18.17
C ARG A 97 -5.78 2.42 17.31
N GLU A 98 -5.19 3.56 17.64
CA GLU A 98 -5.35 4.82 16.92
C GLU A 98 -4.77 4.71 15.50
N LEU A 99 -3.60 4.07 15.35
CA LEU A 99 -3.02 3.85 14.03
C LEU A 99 -3.84 2.83 13.24
N ALA A 100 -4.34 1.77 13.88
CA ALA A 100 -5.26 0.83 13.23
C ALA A 100 -6.51 1.55 12.69
N GLN A 101 -7.10 2.47 13.47
CA GLN A 101 -8.26 3.25 13.05
C GLN A 101 -7.93 4.19 11.89
N GLN A 102 -6.76 4.84 11.90
CA GLN A 102 -6.30 5.67 10.79
C GLN A 102 -6.15 4.85 9.51
N ILE A 103 -5.52 3.68 9.58
CA ILE A 103 -5.37 2.76 8.46
C ILE A 103 -6.74 2.34 7.92
N TYR A 104 -7.66 1.93 8.81
CA TYR A 104 -9.03 1.55 8.45
C TYR A 104 -9.74 2.67 7.67
N ASN A 105 -9.62 3.93 8.10
CA ASN A 105 -10.28 5.04 7.41
C ASN A 105 -9.75 5.22 5.98
N VAL A 106 -8.43 5.08 5.77
CA VAL A 106 -7.83 5.10 4.42
C VAL A 106 -8.34 3.92 3.59
N TYR A 107 -8.39 2.73 4.20
CA TYR A 107 -8.87 1.50 3.57
C TYR A 107 -10.31 1.62 3.09
N ALA A 108 -11.21 2.07 3.98
CA ALA A 108 -12.63 2.22 3.71
C ALA A 108 -12.90 3.26 2.63
N PHE A 109 -12.17 4.39 2.64
CA PHE A 109 -12.34 5.43 1.64
C PHE A 109 -11.86 4.97 0.26
N ILE A 110 -10.61 4.48 0.15
CA ILE A 110 -10.06 4.05 -1.14
C ILE A 110 -10.85 2.86 -1.71
N GLY A 111 -11.35 1.98 -0.84
CA GLY A 111 -12.17 0.83 -1.22
C GLY A 111 -13.65 1.14 -1.49
N GLU A 112 -14.13 2.37 -1.28
CA GLU A 112 -15.56 2.72 -1.27
C GLU A 112 -16.30 2.32 -2.57
N HIS A 113 -15.60 2.36 -3.70
CA HIS A 113 -16.20 2.11 -5.01
C HIS A 113 -16.10 0.66 -5.49
N LEU A 114 -15.40 -0.21 -4.77
CA LEU A 114 -15.24 -1.62 -5.14
C LEU A 114 -16.58 -2.37 -5.02
N LYS A 115 -16.91 -3.16 -6.04
CA LYS A 115 -18.16 -3.93 -6.16
C LYS A 115 -17.92 -5.39 -6.48
#